data_AF-A0A7X6Q9J6-F1
#
_entry.id   AF-A0A7X6Q9J6-F1
#
_cell.length_a   1.000
_cell.length_b   1.000
_cell.length_c   1.000
_cell.angle_alpha   90.00
_cell.angle_beta   90.00
_cell.angle_gamma   90.00
#
_symmetry.space_group_name_H-M   'P 1'
#
loop_
_entity.id
_entity.type
_entity.pdbx_description
1 polymer ?
#
loop_
_entity_poly.entity_id
_entity_poly.type
_entity_poly.pdbx_seq_one_letter_code
_entity_poly.pdbx_strand_id
1 'polypeptide(L)'
;MIGQAFSQLWQTTGLVGFLAAGGWGNAVMILVGFLLLYLAIAKGFEPLLLIPIGFGCILANIPFAYIAGVDPTSQAGGVGFIKLLYDMGIETGLFPILIFIGVGAMTDFGPLIANPKTLLLGAAAQFGIFLALIGALLLSFIPGINFDLHAAASIGIIGGADGPTAIYVTSRLAPDLLGSIAVAAYSYMALVPIIQPPIMRALTTKSERLIKMQQLRPVSKVEKILFPISVLTVCAILLPSATPLIGALMFGNLARECGVVNRLSDTMQNALMNIVTIFLGLSVGSKMEAAGFLNLNTLGILLLGMVAFSVGTATGVLIAKLMNRIDPRDPINP
;
A
#
# COMPACT_ATOMS: atom_id res chain seq x y z
N MET A 1 29.21 9.46 -43.39
CA MET A 1 28.53 8.24 -42.90
C MET A 1 29.03 7.79 -41.52
N ILE A 2 30.32 7.49 -41.30
CA ILE A 2 30.82 7.09 -39.96
C ILE A 2 30.66 8.20 -38.92
N GLY A 3 31.02 9.45 -39.22
CA GLY A 3 30.85 10.57 -38.28
C GLY A 3 29.39 10.85 -37.90
N GLN A 4 28.45 10.62 -38.82
CA GLN A 4 27.01 10.74 -38.55
C GLN A 4 26.51 9.59 -37.66
N ALA A 5 26.96 8.35 -37.92
CA ALA A 5 26.66 7.21 -37.08
C ALA A 5 27.22 7.36 -35.64
N PHE A 6 28.42 7.92 -35.49
CA PHE A 6 28.99 8.25 -34.18
C PHE A 6 28.23 9.37 -33.48
N SER A 7 27.83 10.42 -34.21
CA SER A 7 27.00 11.48 -33.62
C SER A 7 25.62 10.99 -33.19
N GLN A 8 25.05 10.03 -33.94
CA GLN A 8 23.76 9.42 -33.63
C GLN A 8 23.87 8.46 -32.45
N LEU A 9 24.93 7.65 -32.38
CA LEU A 9 25.26 6.82 -31.21
C LEU A 9 25.46 7.68 -29.96
N TRP A 10 26.17 8.80 -30.09
CA TRP A 10 26.36 9.73 -28.98
C TRP A 10 25.03 10.27 -28.48
N GLN A 11 24.15 10.74 -29.38
CA GLN A 11 22.84 11.28 -29.05
C GLN A 11 21.85 10.24 -28.49
N THR A 12 22.01 8.96 -28.80
CA THR A 12 21.18 7.87 -28.23
C THR A 12 21.75 7.29 -26.94
N THR A 13 22.93 7.71 -26.49
CA THR A 13 23.46 7.24 -25.20
C THR A 13 22.66 7.80 -24.02
N GLY A 14 22.44 6.97 -23.01
CA GLY A 14 21.84 7.40 -21.75
C GLY A 14 22.61 8.54 -21.06
N LEU A 15 23.92 8.66 -21.30
CA LEU A 15 24.75 9.76 -20.82
C LEU A 15 24.28 11.13 -21.34
N VAL A 16 23.93 11.22 -22.62
CA VAL A 16 23.34 12.44 -23.19
C VAL A 16 21.94 12.69 -22.60
N GLY A 17 21.19 11.64 -22.30
CA GLY A 17 19.88 11.75 -21.65
C GLY A 17 19.95 12.30 -20.22
N PHE A 18 21.00 11.95 -19.45
CA PHE A 18 21.24 12.52 -18.12
C PHE A 18 21.74 13.97 -18.18
N LEU A 19 22.48 14.34 -19.23
CA LEU A 19 22.98 15.70 -19.45
C LEU A 19 21.94 16.63 -20.11
N ALA A 20 20.84 16.08 -20.62
CA ALA A 20 19.73 16.84 -21.18
C ALA A 20 18.87 17.52 -20.09
N ALA A 21 18.04 18.49 -20.50
CA ALA A 21 17.13 19.19 -19.60
C ALA A 21 16.18 18.19 -18.90
N GLY A 22 16.23 18.15 -17.56
CA GLY A 22 15.46 17.21 -16.74
C GLY A 22 16.18 15.90 -16.37
N GLY A 23 17.32 15.59 -17.00
CA GLY A 23 18.10 14.37 -16.72
C GLY A 23 18.67 14.29 -15.30
N TRP A 24 18.89 15.44 -14.65
CA TRP A 24 19.31 15.49 -13.24
C TRP A 24 18.26 14.87 -12.30
N GLY A 25 16.97 15.03 -12.59
CA GLY A 25 15.90 14.45 -11.78
C GLY A 25 15.90 12.93 -11.88
N ASN A 26 16.14 12.39 -13.07
CA ASN A 26 16.27 10.95 -13.29
C ASN A 26 17.44 10.37 -12.49
N ALA A 27 18.57 11.08 -12.44
CA ALA A 27 19.71 10.67 -11.61
C ALA A 27 19.36 10.66 -10.11
N VAL A 28 18.64 11.66 -9.61
CA VAL A 28 18.14 11.70 -8.22
C VAL A 28 17.22 10.51 -7.94
N MET A 29 16.29 10.21 -8.84
CA MET A 29 15.38 9.07 -8.65
C MET A 29 16.08 7.72 -8.69
N ILE A 30 17.13 7.56 -9.50
CA ILE A 30 17.97 6.36 -9.47
C ILE A 30 18.66 6.23 -8.11
N LEU A 31 19.16 7.34 -7.54
CA LEU A 31 19.73 7.33 -6.18
C LEU A 31 18.67 6.97 -5.13
N VAL A 32 17.44 7.46 -5.27
CA VAL A 32 16.32 7.05 -4.42
C VAL A 32 16.04 5.55 -4.58
N GLY A 33 16.05 5.02 -5.80
CA GLY A 33 15.93 3.59 -6.06
C GLY A 33 17.01 2.76 -5.36
N PHE A 34 18.28 3.20 -5.43
CA PHE A 34 19.37 2.57 -4.67
C PHE A 34 19.19 2.68 -3.16
N LEU A 35 18.67 3.81 -2.65
CA LEU A 35 18.35 3.98 -1.24
C LEU A 35 17.26 2.98 -0.79
N LEU A 36 16.21 2.80 -1.60
CA LEU A 36 15.15 1.81 -1.32
C LEU A 36 15.72 0.39 -1.30
N LEU A 37 16.59 0.03 -2.26
CA LEU A 37 17.27 -1.25 -2.27
C LEU A 37 18.17 -1.44 -1.04
N TYR A 38 18.90 -0.39 -0.62
CA TYR A 38 19.70 -0.43 0.60
C TYR A 38 18.85 -0.65 1.85
N LEU A 39 17.73 0.06 1.99
CA LEU A 39 16.80 -0.12 3.12
C LEU A 39 16.22 -1.55 3.14
N ALA A 40 15.87 -2.09 1.98
CA ALA A 40 15.33 -3.43 1.87
C ALA A 40 16.38 -4.52 2.19
N ILE A 41 17.58 -4.42 1.63
CA ILE A 41 18.61 -5.47 1.71
C ILE A 41 19.40 -5.37 3.02
N ALA A 42 19.90 -4.18 3.35
CA ALA A 42 20.80 -4.00 4.50
C ALA A 42 20.04 -3.87 5.82
N LYS A 43 18.83 -3.30 5.80
CA LYS A 43 18.01 -3.07 7.01
C LYS A 43 16.77 -3.96 7.10
N GLY A 44 16.46 -4.73 6.06
CA GLY A 44 15.34 -5.69 6.08
C GLY A 44 13.95 -5.03 6.10
N PHE A 45 13.81 -3.79 5.65
CA PHE A 45 12.51 -3.12 5.58
C PHE A 45 11.70 -3.67 4.40
N GLU A 46 10.60 -4.38 4.71
CA GLU A 46 9.66 -4.99 3.75
C GLU A 46 10.30 -5.49 2.44
N PRO A 47 11.30 -6.39 2.50
CA PRO A 47 12.14 -6.71 1.35
C PRO A 47 11.36 -7.32 0.18
N LEU A 48 10.26 -8.02 0.47
CA LEU A 48 9.41 -8.65 -0.55
C LEU A 48 8.80 -7.64 -1.53
N LEU A 49 8.50 -6.43 -1.07
CA LEU A 49 7.89 -5.36 -1.89
C LEU A 49 8.90 -4.28 -2.25
N LEU A 50 9.75 -3.88 -1.32
CA LEU A 50 10.64 -2.75 -1.49
C LEU A 50 11.77 -3.02 -2.50
N ILE A 51 12.20 -4.28 -2.64
CA ILE A 51 13.19 -4.67 -3.67
C ILE A 51 12.60 -4.48 -5.08
N PRO A 52 11.46 -5.10 -5.45
CA PRO A 52 10.82 -4.85 -6.74
C PRO A 52 10.51 -3.37 -7.01
N ILE A 53 10.04 -2.61 -6.01
CA ILE A 53 9.74 -1.18 -6.15
C ILE A 53 11.01 -0.38 -6.42
N GLY A 54 12.07 -0.58 -5.63
CA GLY A 54 13.35 0.10 -5.81
C GLY A 54 13.97 -0.21 -7.17
N PHE A 55 13.91 -1.47 -7.60
CA PHE A 55 14.40 -1.86 -8.92
C PHE A 55 13.56 -1.27 -10.06
N GLY A 56 12.22 -1.29 -9.93
CA GLY A 56 11.31 -0.63 -10.87
C GLY A 56 11.56 0.87 -10.99
N CYS A 57 11.85 1.55 -9.88
CA CYS A 57 12.22 2.96 -9.85
C CYS A 57 13.52 3.23 -10.62
N ILE A 58 14.53 2.37 -10.48
CA ILE A 58 15.77 2.50 -11.26
C ILE A 58 15.47 2.36 -12.75
N LEU A 59 14.73 1.31 -13.14
CA LEU A 59 14.39 1.04 -14.54
C LEU A 59 13.54 2.14 -15.19
N ALA A 60 12.60 2.73 -14.43
CA ALA A 60 11.73 3.80 -14.91
C ALA A 60 12.50 5.08 -15.26
N ASN A 61 13.62 5.33 -14.57
CA ASN A 61 14.39 6.56 -14.71
C ASN A 61 15.63 6.40 -15.62
N ILE A 62 15.78 5.28 -16.34
CA ILE A 62 16.84 5.12 -17.35
C ILE A 62 16.46 5.94 -18.60
N PRO A 63 17.22 7.00 -18.96
CA PRO A 63 16.89 7.83 -20.10
C PRO A 63 16.89 7.05 -21.41
N PHE A 64 15.94 7.37 -22.30
CA PHE A 64 15.78 6.78 -23.64
C PHE A 64 15.49 5.27 -23.68
N ALA A 65 15.33 4.60 -22.53
CA ALA A 65 15.01 3.18 -22.48
C ALA A 65 13.49 2.90 -22.59
N TYR A 66 12.65 3.89 -22.26
CA TYR A 66 11.18 3.83 -22.32
C TYR A 66 10.56 2.57 -21.68
N ILE A 67 11.20 1.99 -20.67
CA ILE A 67 10.82 0.71 -20.03
C ILE A 67 9.47 0.82 -19.30
N ALA A 68 9.22 1.99 -18.69
CA ALA A 68 7.97 2.33 -18.00
C ALA A 68 7.04 3.21 -18.86
N GLY A 69 7.40 3.46 -20.13
CA GLY A 69 6.70 4.39 -21.02
C GLY A 69 6.42 3.78 -22.39
N VAL A 70 6.07 4.65 -23.35
CA VAL A 70 5.89 4.29 -24.76
C VAL A 70 7.04 4.91 -25.53
N ASP A 71 7.73 4.10 -26.34
CA ASP A 71 8.82 4.59 -27.18
C ASP A 71 8.27 5.44 -28.35
N PRO A 72 8.54 6.76 -28.38
CA PRO A 72 8.03 7.66 -29.42
C PRO A 72 8.68 7.42 -30.79
N THR A 73 9.78 6.67 -30.87
CA THR A 73 10.50 6.40 -32.13
C THR A 73 10.01 5.14 -32.84
N SER A 74 9.23 4.31 -32.14
CA SER A 74 8.68 3.08 -32.68
C SER A 74 7.36 3.34 -33.42
N GLN A 75 7.31 3.06 -34.73
CA GLN A 75 6.10 3.27 -35.54
C GLN A 75 4.90 2.38 -35.12
N ALA A 76 5.14 1.38 -34.28
CA ALA A 76 4.13 0.47 -33.73
C ALA A 76 3.78 0.76 -32.25
N GLY A 77 4.29 1.83 -31.64
CA GLY A 77 4.03 2.15 -30.23
C GLY A 77 4.55 1.07 -29.28
N GLY A 78 5.86 0.79 -29.34
CA GLY A 78 6.59 -0.09 -28.45
C GLY A 78 6.39 0.31 -26.99
N VAL A 79 5.43 -0.35 -26.36
CA VAL A 79 5.13 -0.20 -24.94
C VAL A 79 6.19 -0.94 -24.14
N GLY A 80 6.85 -0.24 -23.22
CA GLY A 80 7.80 -0.86 -22.30
C GLY A 80 7.13 -1.94 -21.44
N PHE A 81 7.87 -3.00 -21.10
CA PHE A 81 7.26 -4.16 -20.42
C PHE A 81 6.68 -3.80 -19.04
N ILE A 82 7.26 -2.83 -18.33
CA ILE A 82 6.72 -2.39 -17.03
C ILE A 82 5.43 -1.58 -17.22
N LYS A 83 5.34 -0.77 -18.29
CA LYS A 83 4.10 -0.09 -18.66
C LYS A 83 2.99 -1.10 -18.94
N LEU A 84 3.28 -2.17 -19.67
CA LEU A 84 2.32 -3.25 -19.91
C LEU A 84 1.84 -3.90 -18.60
N LEU A 85 2.75 -4.16 -17.66
CA LEU A 85 2.39 -4.69 -16.34
C LEU A 85 1.55 -3.71 -15.53
N TYR A 86 1.83 -2.41 -15.63
CA TYR A 86 1.02 -1.37 -14.99
C TYR A 86 -0.40 -1.34 -15.56
N ASP A 87 -0.53 -1.31 -16.88
CA ASP A 87 -1.81 -1.21 -17.59
C ASP A 87 -2.67 -2.45 -17.34
N MET A 88 -2.07 -3.63 -17.44
CA MET A 88 -2.77 -4.90 -17.22
C MET A 88 -3.18 -5.08 -15.76
N GLY A 89 -2.39 -4.60 -14.81
CA GLY A 89 -2.49 -5.00 -13.41
C GLY A 89 -2.96 -3.93 -12.44
N ILE A 90 -2.34 -2.75 -12.46
CA ILE A 90 -2.64 -1.66 -11.52
C ILE A 90 -3.81 -0.82 -12.03
N GLU A 91 -3.78 -0.44 -13.31
CA GLU A 91 -4.82 0.39 -13.92
C GLU A 91 -6.17 -0.32 -13.94
N THR A 92 -6.21 -1.60 -14.29
CA THR A 92 -7.42 -2.44 -14.20
C THR A 92 -7.84 -2.76 -12.77
N GLY A 93 -6.94 -2.58 -11.78
CA GLY A 93 -7.14 -2.99 -10.39
C GLY A 93 -7.03 -4.50 -10.15
N LEU A 94 -6.55 -5.27 -11.12
CA LEU A 94 -6.39 -6.73 -11.02
C LEU A 94 -5.37 -7.14 -9.95
N PHE A 95 -4.19 -6.51 -9.89
CA PHE A 95 -3.14 -6.90 -8.95
C PHE A 95 -3.54 -6.71 -7.49
N PRO A 96 -4.13 -5.57 -7.07
CA PRO A 96 -4.66 -5.43 -5.71
C PRO A 96 -5.66 -6.53 -5.35
N ILE A 97 -6.62 -6.84 -6.24
CA ILE A 97 -7.63 -7.89 -6.01
C ILE A 97 -6.95 -9.25 -5.78
N LEU A 98 -5.97 -9.62 -6.61
CA LEU A 98 -5.25 -10.89 -6.44
C LEU A 98 -4.44 -10.93 -5.13
N ILE A 99 -3.87 -9.80 -4.69
CA ILE A 99 -3.26 -9.71 -3.36
C ILE A 99 -4.30 -9.91 -2.26
N PHE A 100 -5.48 -9.31 -2.36
CA PHE A 100 -6.56 -9.53 -1.38
C PHE A 100 -6.96 -11.01 -1.27
N ILE A 101 -6.99 -11.74 -2.38
CA ILE A 101 -7.23 -13.20 -2.36
C ILE A 101 -6.16 -13.90 -1.52
N GLY A 102 -4.87 -13.62 -1.78
CA GLY A 102 -3.79 -14.27 -1.03
C GLY A 102 -3.74 -13.83 0.44
N VAL A 103 -3.97 -12.55 0.75
CA VAL A 103 -4.08 -12.06 2.14
C VAL A 103 -5.23 -12.75 2.87
N GLY A 104 -6.37 -12.93 2.20
CA GLY A 104 -7.50 -13.67 2.72
C GLY A 104 -7.15 -15.12 3.06
N ALA A 105 -6.40 -15.79 2.18
CA ALA A 105 -5.92 -17.16 2.40
C ALA A 105 -4.89 -17.24 3.57
N MET A 106 -4.12 -16.18 3.82
CA MET A 106 -3.16 -16.09 4.93
C MET A 106 -3.76 -15.62 6.26
N THR A 107 -4.95 -15.04 6.27
CA THR A 107 -5.57 -14.45 7.47
C THR A 107 -6.35 -15.50 8.28
N ASP A 108 -6.10 -15.55 9.59
CA ASP A 108 -6.93 -16.33 10.54
C ASP A 108 -7.90 -15.38 11.25
N PHE A 109 -9.20 -15.55 10.99
CA PHE A 109 -10.25 -14.77 11.66
C PHE A 109 -10.71 -15.36 12.99
N GLY A 110 -10.15 -16.50 13.43
CA GLY A 110 -10.45 -17.11 14.71
C GLY A 110 -10.39 -16.11 15.89
N PRO A 111 -9.31 -15.32 16.04
CA PRO A 111 -9.24 -14.32 17.09
C PRO A 111 -10.32 -13.23 17.02
N LEU A 112 -10.67 -12.79 15.81
CA LEU A 112 -11.70 -11.77 15.58
C LEU A 112 -13.10 -12.29 15.91
N ILE A 113 -13.41 -13.51 15.50
CA ILE A 113 -14.68 -14.19 15.76
C ILE A 113 -14.81 -14.50 17.26
N ALA A 114 -13.71 -14.85 17.92
CA ALA A 114 -13.68 -15.15 19.34
C ALA A 114 -13.98 -13.92 20.22
N ASN A 115 -13.44 -12.75 19.87
CA ASN A 115 -13.75 -11.49 20.55
C ASN A 115 -14.16 -10.39 19.55
N PRO A 116 -15.46 -10.34 19.16
CA PRO A 116 -15.95 -9.38 18.19
C PRO A 116 -15.81 -7.91 18.62
N LYS A 117 -15.67 -7.61 19.92
CA LYS A 117 -15.45 -6.24 20.40
C LYS A 117 -14.19 -5.62 19.77
N THR A 118 -13.21 -6.44 19.40
CA THR A 118 -11.99 -5.98 18.72
C THR A 118 -12.24 -5.36 17.34
N LEU A 119 -13.40 -5.62 16.70
CA LEU A 119 -13.82 -4.91 15.49
C LEU A 119 -13.92 -3.39 15.71
N LEU A 120 -14.31 -2.95 16.91
CA LEU A 120 -14.41 -1.51 17.24
C LEU A 120 -13.04 -0.84 17.28
N LEU A 121 -11.99 -1.58 17.70
CA LEU A 121 -10.60 -1.10 17.62
C LEU A 121 -10.17 -0.92 16.16
N GLY A 122 -10.57 -1.85 15.29
CA GLY A 122 -10.37 -1.73 13.85
C GLY A 122 -11.07 -0.50 13.26
N ALA A 123 -12.32 -0.25 13.65
CA ALA A 123 -13.06 0.95 13.24
C ALA A 123 -12.38 2.25 13.72
N ALA A 124 -11.87 2.26 14.95
CA ALA A 124 -11.14 3.39 15.51
C ALA A 124 -9.82 3.69 14.81
N ALA A 125 -9.12 2.64 14.37
CA ALA A 125 -7.86 2.77 13.63
C ALA A 125 -8.06 3.51 12.29
N GLN A 126 -9.24 3.40 11.67
CA GLN A 126 -9.57 4.09 10.42
C GLN A 126 -9.75 5.61 10.57
N PHE A 127 -9.77 6.16 11.80
CA PHE A 127 -9.85 7.61 11.99
C PHE A 127 -8.65 8.35 11.38
N GLY A 128 -7.50 7.67 11.26
CA GLY A 128 -6.32 8.19 10.56
C GLY A 128 -6.61 8.56 9.10
N ILE A 129 -7.52 7.83 8.42
CA ILE A 129 -7.92 8.12 7.04
C ILE A 129 -8.59 9.48 6.93
N PHE A 130 -9.57 9.73 7.80
CA PHE A 130 -10.32 10.99 7.78
C PHE A 130 -9.44 12.18 8.13
N LEU A 131 -8.54 12.02 9.11
CA LEU A 131 -7.60 13.08 9.44
C LEU A 131 -6.65 13.37 8.27
N ALA A 132 -6.12 12.34 7.60
CA ALA A 132 -5.26 12.52 6.45
C ALA A 132 -5.97 13.21 5.28
N LEU A 133 -7.23 12.86 5.03
CA LEU A 133 -8.08 13.52 4.03
C LEU A 133 -8.27 15.01 4.37
N ILE A 134 -8.70 15.32 5.60
CA ILE A 134 -8.89 16.72 6.04
C ILE A 134 -7.56 17.47 6.01
N GLY A 135 -6.48 16.83 6.44
CA GLY A 135 -5.12 17.38 6.39
C GLY A 135 -4.67 17.69 4.97
N ALA A 136 -4.97 16.83 4.00
CA ALA A 136 -4.69 17.08 2.59
C ALA A 136 -5.50 18.28 2.06
N LEU A 137 -6.79 18.38 2.39
CA LEU A 137 -7.60 19.55 2.02
C LEU A 137 -7.06 20.84 2.64
N LEU A 138 -6.59 20.79 3.90
CA LEU A 138 -5.99 21.95 4.56
C LEU A 138 -4.63 22.33 3.97
N LEU A 139 -3.79 21.36 3.58
CA LEU A 139 -2.52 21.62 2.92
C LEU A 139 -2.71 22.22 1.52
N SER A 140 -3.87 22.00 0.88
CA SER A 140 -4.24 22.63 -0.39
C SER A 140 -4.34 24.16 -0.31
N PHE A 141 -4.41 24.75 0.90
CA PHE A 141 -4.34 26.22 1.07
C PHE A 141 -2.91 26.78 0.98
N ILE A 142 -1.88 25.93 1.01
CA ILE A 142 -0.48 26.38 0.92
C ILE A 142 -0.12 26.58 -0.57
N PRO A 143 0.46 27.74 -0.95
CA PRO A 143 0.88 27.97 -2.33
C PRO A 143 1.88 26.90 -2.80
N GLY A 144 1.54 26.16 -3.86
CA GLY A 144 2.39 25.12 -4.45
C GLY A 144 1.97 23.68 -4.14
N ILE A 145 0.97 23.45 -3.28
CA ILE A 145 0.34 22.15 -3.06
C ILE A 145 -1.13 22.26 -3.50
N ASN A 146 -1.53 21.46 -4.48
CA ASN A 146 -2.91 21.45 -4.98
C ASN A 146 -3.47 20.03 -4.85
N PHE A 147 -4.28 19.82 -3.82
CA PHE A 147 -5.05 18.59 -3.65
C PHE A 147 -6.53 18.88 -3.87
N ASP A 148 -7.08 18.33 -4.96
CA ASP A 148 -8.52 18.19 -5.13
C ASP A 148 -9.08 17.13 -4.17
N LEU A 149 -10.39 17.07 -4.01
CA LEU A 149 -11.08 16.10 -3.16
C LEU A 149 -10.71 14.65 -3.50
N HIS A 150 -10.57 14.32 -4.79
CA HIS A 150 -10.16 12.98 -5.23
C HIS A 150 -8.74 12.63 -4.77
N ALA A 151 -7.81 13.57 -4.93
CA ALA A 151 -6.43 13.42 -4.46
C ALA A 151 -6.39 13.31 -2.93
N ALA A 152 -7.10 14.17 -2.21
CA ALA A 152 -7.20 14.14 -0.76
C ALA A 152 -7.79 12.81 -0.25
N ALA A 153 -8.81 12.27 -0.94
CA ALA A 153 -9.37 10.96 -0.62
C ALA A 153 -8.34 9.84 -0.79
N SER A 154 -7.58 9.83 -1.90
CA SER A 154 -6.50 8.86 -2.13
C SER A 154 -5.40 8.93 -1.08
N ILE A 155 -4.97 10.14 -0.70
CA ILE A 155 -3.98 10.37 0.37
C ILE A 155 -4.53 9.89 1.71
N GLY A 156 -5.82 10.12 1.95
CA GLY A 156 -6.53 9.63 3.13
C GLY A 156 -6.32 8.14 3.36
N ILE A 157 -6.45 7.32 2.32
CA ILE A 157 -6.37 5.85 2.44
C ILE A 157 -5.02 5.36 2.98
N ILE A 158 -3.94 6.14 2.86
CA ILE A 158 -2.63 5.81 3.48
C ILE A 158 -2.79 5.57 4.99
N GLY A 159 -3.65 6.33 5.66
CA GLY A 159 -3.94 6.19 7.08
C GLY A 159 -4.58 4.86 7.47
N GLY A 160 -5.11 4.10 6.51
CA GLY A 160 -5.69 2.77 6.72
C GLY A 160 -4.64 1.66 6.85
N ALA A 161 -3.36 1.97 6.58
CA ALA A 161 -2.23 1.03 6.65
C ALA A 161 -2.36 -0.19 5.74
N ASP A 162 -3.06 -0.05 4.62
CA ASP A 162 -3.35 -1.13 3.68
C ASP A 162 -2.90 -0.73 2.27
N GLY A 163 -1.67 -1.12 1.91
CA GLY A 163 -1.05 -0.79 0.63
C GLY A 163 -1.89 -1.22 -0.59
N PRO A 164 -2.35 -2.47 -0.69
CA PRO A 164 -3.23 -2.91 -1.76
C PRO A 164 -4.51 -2.08 -1.91
N THR A 165 -5.21 -1.74 -0.82
CA THR A 165 -6.38 -0.85 -0.89
C THR A 165 -6.00 0.56 -1.32
N ALA A 166 -4.90 1.11 -0.80
CA ALA A 166 -4.41 2.43 -1.19
C ALA A 166 -4.12 2.51 -2.70
N ILE A 167 -3.47 1.49 -3.27
CA ILE A 167 -3.21 1.40 -4.71
C ILE A 167 -4.52 1.32 -5.50
N TYR A 168 -5.45 0.47 -5.07
CA TYR A 168 -6.71 0.25 -5.75
C TYR A 168 -7.61 1.49 -5.79
N VAL A 169 -7.70 2.23 -4.69
CA VAL A 169 -8.49 3.46 -4.62
C VAL A 169 -7.80 4.57 -5.42
N THR A 170 -6.47 4.67 -5.30
CA THR A 170 -5.70 5.71 -6.01
C THR A 170 -5.69 5.51 -7.52
N SER A 171 -5.64 4.27 -8.02
CA SER A 171 -5.72 4.01 -9.46
C SER A 171 -7.06 4.41 -10.09
N ARG A 172 -8.09 4.66 -9.29
CA ARG A 172 -9.41 5.13 -9.75
C ARG A 172 -9.67 6.61 -9.49
N LEU A 173 -9.17 7.15 -8.38
CA LEU A 173 -9.45 8.53 -7.97
C LEU A 173 -8.35 9.50 -8.40
N ALA A 174 -7.07 9.12 -8.28
CA ALA A 174 -5.95 9.99 -8.58
C ALA A 174 -4.74 9.20 -9.13
N PRO A 175 -4.81 8.68 -10.37
CA PRO A 175 -3.75 7.85 -10.95
C PRO A 175 -2.37 8.51 -10.99
N ASP A 176 -2.34 9.84 -11.13
CA ASP A 176 -1.11 10.63 -11.17
C ASP A 176 -0.35 10.63 -9.83
N LEU A 177 -1.05 10.38 -8.72
CA LEU A 177 -0.46 10.30 -7.37
C LEU A 177 -0.15 8.85 -6.96
N LEU A 178 -0.39 7.87 -7.83
CA LEU A 178 -0.25 6.46 -7.47
C LEU A 178 1.17 6.12 -7.03
N GLY A 179 2.19 6.61 -7.74
CA GLY A 179 3.59 6.37 -7.39
C GLY A 179 3.93 6.88 -5.99
N SER A 180 3.61 8.13 -5.70
CA SER A 180 3.90 8.75 -4.40
C SER A 180 3.10 8.13 -3.25
N ILE A 181 1.82 7.84 -3.47
CA ILE A 181 0.94 7.22 -2.46
C ILE A 181 1.36 5.78 -2.17
N ALA A 182 1.67 4.98 -3.20
CA ALA A 182 2.08 3.59 -3.01
C ALA A 182 3.43 3.49 -2.27
N VAL A 183 4.39 4.35 -2.61
CA VAL A 183 5.67 4.44 -1.91
C VAL A 183 5.46 4.86 -0.46
N ALA A 184 4.63 5.88 -0.22
CA ALA A 184 4.29 6.34 1.12
C ALA A 184 3.65 5.22 1.95
N ALA A 185 2.64 4.53 1.40
CA ALA A 185 1.92 3.47 2.08
C ALA A 185 2.86 2.35 2.57
N TYR A 186 3.65 1.75 1.68
CA TYR A 186 4.56 0.66 2.06
C TYR A 186 5.73 1.14 2.92
N SER A 187 6.26 2.34 2.67
CA SER A 187 7.32 2.90 3.52
C SER A 187 6.83 3.08 4.96
N TYR A 188 5.60 3.56 5.17
CA TYR A 188 5.07 3.75 6.51
C TYR A 188 4.68 2.45 7.20
N MET A 189 4.19 1.45 6.45
CA MET A 189 3.97 0.10 6.98
C MET A 189 5.29 -0.48 7.54
N ALA A 190 6.38 -0.33 6.82
CA ALA A 190 7.71 -0.74 7.26
C ALA A 190 8.23 0.06 8.47
N LEU A 191 7.76 1.30 8.66
CA LEU A 191 8.13 2.19 9.76
C LEU A 191 7.23 2.06 11.00
N VAL A 192 6.19 1.21 10.98
CA VAL A 192 5.32 0.95 12.13
C VAL A 192 6.13 0.60 13.40
N PRO A 193 7.18 -0.26 13.37
CA PRO A 193 7.99 -0.54 14.55
C PRO A 193 8.74 0.66 15.14
N ILE A 194 8.87 1.75 14.38
CA ILE A 194 9.51 3.00 14.81
C ILE A 194 8.46 4.00 15.28
N ILE A 195 7.35 4.13 14.55
CA ILE A 195 6.29 5.12 14.80
C ILE A 195 5.40 4.70 15.98
N GLN A 196 5.02 3.43 16.05
CA GLN A 196 4.02 2.95 17.02
C GLN A 196 4.54 2.94 18.47
N PRO A 197 5.75 2.44 18.79
CA PRO A 197 6.18 2.33 20.19
C PRO A 197 6.28 3.65 20.97
N PRO A 198 6.77 4.78 20.39
CA PRO A 198 6.73 6.08 21.05
C PRO A 198 5.31 6.52 21.44
N ILE A 199 4.33 6.28 20.57
CA ILE A 199 2.92 6.63 20.80
C ILE A 199 2.36 5.77 21.93
N MET A 200 2.63 4.46 21.91
CA MET A 200 2.27 3.57 23.01
C MET A 200 2.88 4.06 24.32
N ARG A 201 4.16 4.45 24.31
CA ARG A 201 4.86 4.98 25.50
C ARG A 201 4.23 6.25 26.04
N ALA A 202 3.77 7.14 25.16
CA ALA A 202 3.17 8.42 25.52
C ALA A 202 1.72 8.29 26.04
N LEU A 203 0.91 7.41 25.45
CA LEU A 203 -0.53 7.36 25.74
C LEU A 203 -0.92 6.31 26.78
N THR A 204 -0.16 5.21 26.92
CA THR A 204 -0.51 4.12 27.87
C THR A 204 0.32 4.17 29.15
N THR A 205 -0.28 3.70 30.24
CA THR A 205 0.34 3.60 31.57
C THR A 205 0.91 2.21 31.81
N LYS A 206 1.83 2.06 32.77
CA LYS A 206 2.36 0.73 33.15
C LYS A 206 1.26 -0.21 33.66
N SER A 207 0.27 0.31 34.39
CA SER A 207 -0.86 -0.49 34.90
C SER A 207 -1.74 -1.03 33.77
N GLU A 208 -2.03 -0.22 32.75
CA GLU A 208 -2.81 -0.65 31.58
C GLU A 208 -2.08 -1.73 30.78
N ARG A 209 -0.76 -1.60 30.58
CA ARG A 209 0.05 -2.59 29.83
C ARG A 209 0.14 -3.96 30.49
N LEU A 210 -0.15 -4.04 31.80
CA LEU A 210 -0.10 -5.27 32.59
C LEU A 210 -1.45 -5.99 32.67
N ILE A 211 -2.48 -5.50 31.97
CA ILE A 211 -3.77 -6.17 31.85
C ILE A 211 -3.56 -7.55 31.19
N LYS A 212 -3.94 -8.61 31.90
CA LYS A 212 -3.88 -9.99 31.39
C LYS A 212 -5.12 -10.25 30.53
N MET A 213 -4.90 -10.44 29.22
CA MET A 213 -5.97 -10.85 28.30
C MET A 213 -6.39 -12.29 28.60
N GLN A 214 -7.70 -12.53 28.62
CA GLN A 214 -8.26 -13.86 28.80
C GLN A 214 -8.00 -14.75 27.58
N GLN A 215 -7.99 -16.07 27.78
CA GLN A 215 -7.95 -16.98 26.64
C GLN A 215 -9.23 -16.84 25.83
N LEU A 216 -9.06 -16.73 24.51
CA LEU A 216 -10.15 -16.62 23.56
C LEU A 216 -10.98 -17.90 23.54
N ARG A 217 -12.30 -17.76 23.32
CA ARG A 217 -13.19 -18.91 23.16
C ARG A 217 -12.77 -19.77 21.96
N PRO A 218 -12.94 -21.10 22.01
CA PRO A 218 -12.76 -21.94 20.83
C PRO A 218 -13.82 -21.57 19.79
N VAL A 219 -13.38 -21.30 18.56
CA VAL A 219 -14.27 -20.99 17.43
C VAL A 219 -14.53 -22.27 16.65
N SER A 220 -15.79 -22.60 16.42
CA SER A 220 -16.17 -23.78 15.65
C SER A 220 -15.79 -23.64 14.18
N LYS A 221 -15.52 -24.77 13.50
CA LYS A 221 -15.22 -24.77 12.06
C LYS A 221 -16.38 -24.18 11.24
N VAL A 222 -17.62 -24.40 11.69
CA VAL A 222 -18.81 -23.85 11.04
C VAL A 222 -18.85 -22.33 11.13
N GLU A 223 -18.54 -21.75 12.30
CA GLU A 223 -18.43 -20.29 12.44
C GLU A 223 -17.37 -19.71 11.51
N LYS A 224 -16.19 -20.35 11.42
CA LYS A 224 -15.12 -19.89 10.51
C LYS A 224 -15.51 -19.95 9.04
N ILE A 225 -16.31 -20.93 8.62
CA ILE A 225 -16.79 -21.05 7.23
C ILE A 225 -17.93 -20.07 6.94
N LEU A 226 -18.86 -19.86 7.88
CA LEU A 226 -19.99 -18.95 7.70
C LEU A 226 -19.57 -17.48 7.80
N PHE A 227 -18.49 -17.17 8.52
CA PHE A 227 -17.97 -15.81 8.67
C PHE A 227 -17.73 -15.11 7.32
N PRO A 228 -16.91 -15.64 6.37
CA PRO A 228 -16.65 -14.96 5.11
C PRO A 228 -17.89 -14.76 4.24
N ILE A 229 -18.83 -15.72 4.27
CA ILE A 229 -20.10 -15.62 3.55
C ILE A 229 -20.94 -14.49 4.15
N SER A 230 -21.04 -14.44 5.48
CA SER A 230 -21.81 -13.43 6.21
C SER A 230 -21.26 -12.03 5.97
N VAL A 231 -19.94 -11.86 6.05
CA VAL A 231 -19.26 -10.57 5.78
C VAL A 231 -19.51 -10.14 4.34
N LEU A 232 -19.37 -11.05 3.37
CA LEU A 232 -19.66 -10.75 1.97
C LEU A 232 -21.12 -10.31 1.76
N THR A 233 -22.09 -11.01 2.36
CA THR A 233 -23.50 -10.64 2.27
C THR A 233 -23.77 -9.26 2.88
N VAL A 234 -23.22 -8.98 4.06
CA VAL A 234 -23.36 -7.66 4.72
C VAL A 234 -22.74 -6.56 3.87
N CYS A 235 -21.54 -6.76 3.33
CA CYS A 235 -20.89 -5.80 2.44
C CYS A 235 -21.68 -5.59 1.14
N ALA A 236 -22.22 -6.66 0.54
CA ALA A 236 -23.03 -6.55 -0.67
C ALA A 236 -24.32 -5.76 -0.45
N ILE A 237 -24.90 -5.79 0.75
CA ILE A 237 -26.12 -5.05 1.10
C ILE A 237 -25.80 -3.60 1.50
N LEU A 238 -24.80 -3.38 2.35
CA LEU A 238 -24.53 -2.07 2.95
C LEU A 238 -23.59 -1.20 2.11
N LEU A 239 -22.58 -1.79 1.45
CA LEU A 239 -21.56 -1.05 0.71
C LEU A 239 -21.06 -1.82 -0.53
N PRO A 240 -21.88 -1.88 -1.61
CA PRO A 240 -21.55 -2.65 -2.82
C PRO A 240 -20.22 -2.26 -3.48
N SER A 241 -19.79 -1.01 -3.34
CA SER A 241 -18.54 -0.49 -3.92
C SER A 241 -17.28 -1.13 -3.31
N ALA A 242 -17.35 -1.62 -2.06
CA ALA A 242 -16.25 -2.32 -1.38
C ALA A 242 -16.23 -3.83 -1.67
N THR A 243 -17.31 -4.38 -2.24
CA THR A 243 -17.47 -5.81 -2.52
C THR A 243 -16.35 -6.43 -3.34
N PRO A 244 -15.74 -5.78 -4.35
CA PRO A 244 -14.62 -6.40 -5.08
C PRO A 244 -13.42 -6.74 -4.19
N LEU A 245 -13.07 -5.86 -3.25
CA LEU A 245 -11.93 -6.07 -2.34
C LEU A 245 -12.30 -7.05 -1.21
N ILE A 246 -13.43 -6.82 -0.55
CA ILE A 246 -13.88 -7.68 0.54
C ILE A 246 -14.24 -9.08 0.02
N GLY A 247 -14.87 -9.18 -1.15
CA GLY A 247 -15.18 -10.45 -1.79
C GLY A 247 -13.94 -11.25 -2.15
N ALA A 248 -12.89 -10.61 -2.66
CA ALA A 248 -11.60 -11.24 -2.91
C ALA A 248 -10.95 -11.75 -1.62
N LEU A 249 -10.93 -10.93 -0.56
CA LEU A 249 -10.42 -11.30 0.76
C LEU A 249 -11.21 -12.48 1.36
N MET A 250 -12.54 -12.42 1.32
CA MET A 250 -13.40 -13.46 1.87
C MET A 250 -13.36 -14.75 1.04
N PHE A 251 -13.15 -14.68 -0.27
CA PHE A 251 -12.92 -15.85 -1.12
C PHE A 251 -11.62 -16.58 -0.74
N GLY A 252 -10.53 -15.84 -0.56
CA GLY A 252 -9.27 -16.39 -0.05
C GLY A 252 -9.45 -17.04 1.33
N ASN A 253 -10.19 -16.38 2.22
CA ASN A 253 -10.45 -16.92 3.54
C ASN A 253 -11.32 -18.20 3.51
N LEU A 254 -12.35 -18.23 2.68
CA LEU A 254 -13.18 -19.43 2.52
C LEU A 254 -12.35 -20.60 1.98
N ALA A 255 -11.45 -20.35 1.02
CA ALA A 255 -10.55 -21.37 0.48
C ALA A 255 -9.66 -22.00 1.58
N ARG A 256 -9.21 -21.19 2.54
CA ARG A 256 -8.47 -21.66 3.73
C ARG A 256 -9.35 -22.48 4.67
N GLU A 257 -10.52 -21.96 5.04
CA GLU A 257 -11.33 -22.52 6.13
C GLU A 257 -12.18 -23.74 5.72
N CYS A 258 -12.55 -23.86 4.45
CA CYS A 258 -13.37 -25.00 3.98
C CYS A 258 -12.59 -26.33 3.98
N GLY A 259 -11.27 -26.30 3.80
CA GLY A 259 -10.38 -27.47 3.89
C GLY A 259 -10.52 -28.50 2.77
N VAL A 260 -11.33 -28.24 1.75
CA VAL A 260 -11.49 -29.12 0.56
C VAL A 260 -10.65 -28.66 -0.64
N VAL A 261 -10.15 -27.42 -0.61
CA VAL A 261 -9.35 -26.81 -1.69
C VAL A 261 -7.92 -26.48 -1.24
N ASN A 262 -7.30 -27.34 -0.42
CA ASN A 262 -5.97 -27.08 0.16
C ASN A 262 -4.92 -26.70 -0.90
N ARG A 263 -4.90 -27.38 -2.05
CA ARG A 263 -3.99 -27.04 -3.16
C ARG A 263 -4.21 -25.62 -3.70
N LEU A 264 -5.46 -25.16 -3.78
CA LEU A 264 -5.75 -23.79 -4.22
C LEU A 264 -5.36 -22.79 -3.13
N SER A 265 -5.72 -23.05 -1.87
CA SER A 265 -5.33 -22.19 -0.73
C SER A 265 -3.80 -22.04 -0.65
N ASP A 266 -3.06 -23.15 -0.79
CA ASP A 266 -1.60 -23.16 -0.79
C ASP A 266 -1.02 -22.37 -1.98
N THR A 267 -1.63 -22.49 -3.15
CA THR A 267 -1.21 -21.72 -4.33
C THR A 267 -1.48 -20.23 -4.14
N MET A 268 -2.65 -19.87 -3.59
CA MET A 268 -3.06 -18.47 -3.35
C MET A 268 -2.13 -17.76 -2.36
N GLN A 269 -1.82 -18.40 -1.23
CA GLN A 269 -0.98 -17.79 -0.18
C GLN A 269 0.51 -17.75 -0.53
N ASN A 270 0.97 -18.65 -1.41
CA ASN A 270 2.38 -18.75 -1.79
C ASN A 270 2.62 -18.29 -3.23
N ALA A 271 2.58 -19.21 -4.20
CA ALA A 271 3.06 -18.99 -5.56
C ALA A 271 2.35 -17.82 -6.25
N LEU A 272 1.02 -17.75 -6.15
CA LEU A 272 0.24 -16.65 -6.73
C LEU A 272 0.61 -15.32 -6.07
N MET A 273 0.64 -15.27 -4.74
CA MET A 273 1.02 -14.06 -3.99
C MET A 273 2.40 -13.56 -4.41
N ASN A 274 3.39 -14.46 -4.49
CA ASN A 274 4.76 -14.11 -4.86
C ASN A 274 4.86 -13.56 -6.29
N ILE A 275 4.16 -14.18 -7.25
CA ILE A 275 4.13 -13.71 -8.65
C ILE A 275 3.51 -12.31 -8.73
N VAL A 276 2.34 -12.13 -8.10
CA VAL A 276 1.61 -10.85 -8.14
C VAL A 276 2.39 -9.76 -7.40
N THR A 277 3.06 -10.08 -6.30
CA THR A 277 3.92 -9.15 -5.54
C THR A 277 5.07 -8.63 -6.40
N ILE A 278 5.73 -9.50 -7.17
CA ILE A 278 6.80 -9.11 -8.09
C ILE A 278 6.26 -8.16 -9.16
N PHE A 279 5.15 -8.51 -9.80
CA PHE A 279 4.55 -7.68 -10.86
C PHE A 279 4.06 -6.35 -10.32
N LEU A 280 3.36 -6.35 -9.17
CA LEU A 280 2.89 -5.13 -8.54
C LEU A 280 4.05 -4.21 -8.18
N GLY A 281 5.09 -4.73 -7.53
CA GLY A 281 6.20 -3.90 -7.07
C GLY A 281 6.98 -3.26 -8.23
N LEU A 282 7.23 -4.00 -9.32
CA LEU A 282 7.82 -3.43 -10.54
C LEU A 282 6.92 -2.35 -11.15
N SER A 283 5.61 -2.61 -11.25
CA SER A 283 4.64 -1.65 -11.80
C SER A 283 4.48 -0.39 -10.94
N VAL A 284 4.53 -0.51 -9.61
CA VAL A 284 4.51 0.64 -8.69
C VAL A 284 5.79 1.46 -8.82
N GLY A 285 6.96 0.81 -8.85
CA GLY A 285 8.24 1.48 -9.08
C GLY A 285 8.28 2.25 -10.41
N SER A 286 7.54 1.77 -11.41
CA SER A 286 7.38 2.45 -12.71
C SER A 286 6.78 3.85 -12.61
N LYS A 287 5.97 4.12 -11.58
CA LYS A 287 5.36 5.44 -11.33
C LYS A 287 6.24 6.38 -10.52
N MET A 288 7.46 5.97 -10.19
CA MET A 288 8.46 6.80 -9.52
C MET A 288 9.35 7.54 -10.53
N GLU A 289 8.77 8.06 -11.62
CA GLU A 289 9.49 8.90 -12.58
C GLU A 289 9.76 10.29 -11.98
N ALA A 290 10.93 10.87 -12.28
CA ALA A 290 11.37 12.13 -11.70
C ALA A 290 10.34 13.27 -11.83
N ALA A 291 9.68 13.39 -12.98
CA ALA A 291 8.68 14.43 -13.22
C ALA A 291 7.42 14.28 -12.34
N GLY A 292 7.04 13.05 -12.01
CA GLY A 292 5.84 12.76 -11.20
C GLY A 292 6.12 12.71 -9.69
N PHE A 293 7.35 12.36 -9.29
CA PHE A 293 7.69 12.11 -7.89
C PHE A 293 8.39 13.30 -7.21
N LEU A 294 9.23 14.06 -7.93
CA LEU A 294 9.98 15.19 -7.35
C LEU A 294 9.13 16.48 -7.35
N ASN A 295 8.01 16.46 -6.62
CA ASN A 295 7.12 17.60 -6.47
C ASN A 295 6.75 17.85 -4.99
N LEU A 296 6.27 19.07 -4.71
CA LEU A 296 5.84 19.48 -3.37
C LEU A 296 4.64 18.65 -2.88
N ASN A 297 3.78 18.21 -3.80
CA ASN A 297 2.66 17.31 -3.50
C ASN A 297 3.17 16.02 -2.85
N THR A 298 4.18 15.36 -3.41
CA THR A 298 4.73 14.09 -2.89
C THR A 298 5.32 14.27 -1.50
N LEU A 299 6.00 15.39 -1.22
CA LEU A 299 6.47 15.70 0.12
C LEU A 299 5.30 15.85 1.12
N GLY A 300 4.22 16.53 0.70
CA GLY A 300 2.98 16.63 1.47
C GLY A 300 2.35 15.27 1.77
N ILE A 301 2.31 14.37 0.77
CA ILE A 301 1.79 13.00 0.91
C ILE A 301 2.59 12.20 1.95
N LEU A 302 3.92 12.28 1.88
CA LEU A 302 4.79 11.62 2.84
C LEU A 302 4.53 12.14 4.27
N LEU A 303 4.58 13.46 4.47
CA LEU A 303 4.33 14.05 5.79
C LEU A 303 2.95 13.68 6.34
N LEU A 304 1.90 13.77 5.52
CA LEU A 304 0.55 13.40 5.92
C LEU A 304 0.43 11.93 6.26
N GLY A 305 1.05 11.03 5.49
CA GLY A 305 1.04 9.60 5.76
C GLY A 305 1.59 9.28 7.15
N MET A 306 2.74 9.86 7.51
CA MET A 306 3.33 9.67 8.85
C MET A 306 2.38 10.15 9.97
N VAL A 307 1.76 11.32 9.80
CA VAL A 307 0.80 11.86 10.77
C VAL A 307 -0.45 10.98 10.85
N ALA A 308 -0.95 10.50 9.72
CA ALA A 308 -2.12 9.63 9.63
C ALA A 308 -1.94 8.35 10.44
N PHE A 309 -0.80 7.67 10.26
CA PHE A 309 -0.44 6.47 11.02
C PHE A 309 -0.31 6.75 12.51
N SER A 310 0.30 7.90 12.86
CA SER A 310 0.48 8.29 14.25
C SER A 310 -0.86 8.52 14.94
N VAL A 311 -1.80 9.16 14.24
CA VAL A 311 -3.14 9.42 14.77
C VAL A 311 -3.99 8.17 14.79
N GLY A 312 -3.96 7.33 13.76
CA GLY A 312 -4.66 6.04 13.75
C GLY A 312 -4.23 5.14 14.92
N THR A 313 -2.93 5.13 15.23
CA THR A 313 -2.40 4.44 16.42
C THR A 313 -2.95 5.07 17.71
N ALA A 314 -2.88 6.40 17.82
CA ALA A 314 -3.35 7.10 19.00
C ALA A 314 -4.86 6.89 19.25
N THR A 315 -5.69 6.97 18.19
CA THR A 315 -7.14 6.77 18.29
C THR A 315 -7.49 5.33 18.64
N GLY A 316 -6.77 4.34 18.10
CA GLY A 316 -6.92 2.95 18.48
C GLY A 316 -6.71 2.73 19.99
N VAL A 317 -5.62 3.27 20.53
CA VAL A 317 -5.30 3.19 21.97
C VAL A 317 -6.34 3.94 22.83
N LEU A 318 -6.78 5.12 22.38
CA LEU A 318 -7.79 5.91 23.10
C LEU A 318 -9.15 5.19 23.15
N ILE A 319 -9.54 4.50 22.07
CA ILE A 319 -10.76 3.70 22.06
C ILE A 319 -10.60 2.45 22.91
N ALA A 320 -9.44 1.78 22.92
CA ALA A 320 -9.18 0.69 23.87
C ALA A 320 -9.37 1.14 25.33
N LYS A 321 -8.85 2.33 25.68
CA LYS A 321 -9.08 2.95 27.00
C LYS A 321 -10.54 3.28 27.27
N LEU A 322 -11.26 3.77 26.26
CA LEU A 322 -12.69 4.06 26.39
C LEU A 322 -13.49 2.77 26.64
N MET A 323 -13.17 1.69 25.92
CA MET A 323 -13.78 0.37 26.12
C MET A 323 -13.56 -0.13 27.54
N ASN A 324 -12.35 0.04 28.11
CA ASN A 324 -12.04 -0.32 29.50
C ASN A 324 -12.84 0.47 30.53
N ARG A 325 -13.24 1.70 30.22
CA ARG A 325 -14.10 2.52 31.09
C ARG A 325 -15.57 2.10 31.03
N ILE A 326 -16.03 1.66 29.86
CA ILE A 326 -17.43 1.27 29.64
C ILE A 326 -17.69 -0.15 30.16
N ASP A 327 -16.77 -1.08 29.91
CA ASP A 327 -16.86 -2.47 30.36
C ASP A 327 -15.64 -2.86 31.20
N PRO A 328 -15.61 -2.52 32.51
CA PRO A 328 -14.50 -2.85 33.40
C PRO A 328 -14.35 -4.35 33.70
N ARG A 329 -15.35 -5.18 33.33
CA ARG A 329 -15.36 -6.61 33.64
C ARG A 329 -14.53 -7.43 32.64
N ASP A 330 -14.36 -6.91 31.44
CA ASP A 330 -13.62 -7.53 30.34
C ASP A 330 -12.70 -6.50 29.68
N PRO A 331 -11.63 -6.07 30.38
CA PRO A 331 -10.74 -5.03 29.90
C PRO A 331 -9.84 -5.53 28.76
N ILE A 332 -9.63 -4.65 27.79
CA ILE A 332 -8.73 -4.82 26.65
C ILE A 332 -7.39 -4.15 26.97
N ASN A 333 -6.28 -4.83 26.67
CA ASN A 333 -4.95 -4.25 26.79
C ASN A 333 -4.73 -3.15 25.71
N PRO A 334 -4.54 -1.87 26.08
CA PRO A 334 -4.39 -0.75 25.14
C PRO A 334 -3.02 -0.67 24.44
#